data_AF-A0A7W3J299-F1
#
_entry.id   AF-A0A7W3J299-F1
#
_cell.length_a   1.000
_cell.length_b   1.000
_cell.length_c   1.000
_cell.angle_alpha   90.00
_cell.angle_beta   90.00
_cell.angle_gamma   90.00
#
_symmetry.space_group_name_H-M   'P 1'
#
loop_
_entity.id
_entity.type
_entity.pdbx_description
1 polymer ?
#
loop_
_entity_poly.entity_id
_entity_poly.type
_entity_poly.pdbx_seq_one_letter_code
_entity_poly.pdbx_strand_id
1 'polypeptide(L)'
;MSWRTAKKWADRYEAEGPDGMFDRSSRPHHQPNRTPAPVVRKTVHLRWKQRLGPVENGDRLGMPSSTVHAVLVRCRLNRLTHIDRATGEPIRRYEHEHPGDLIHVDVKKLGKVPDGGCWRYVGRQQGLRNRAATPDKPRSQHRNPLIGTC
;
A
#
# COMPACT_ATOMS: atom_id res chain seq x y z
N MET A 1 15.20 18.52 42.23
CA MET A 1 13.79 18.56 41.81
C MET A 1 13.20 19.92 42.16
N SER A 2 12.30 20.48 41.36
CA SER A 2 11.66 21.76 41.71
C SER A 2 10.63 21.55 42.84
N TRP A 3 10.42 22.58 43.67
CA TRP A 3 9.43 22.54 44.74
C TRP A 3 8.02 22.22 44.23
N ARG A 4 7.62 22.75 43.07
CA ARG A 4 6.31 22.46 42.43
C ARG A 4 6.15 20.99 42.08
N THR A 5 7.19 20.34 41.56
CA THR A 5 7.15 18.91 41.24
C THR A 5 7.05 18.07 42.51
N ALA A 6 7.81 18.40 43.55
CA ALA A 6 7.74 17.71 44.85
C ALA A 6 6.35 17.83 45.50
N LYS A 7 5.77 19.05 45.51
CA LYS A 7 4.40 19.27 46.01
C LYS A 7 3.35 18.47 45.24
N LYS A 8 3.42 18.43 43.90
CA LYS A 8 2.48 17.65 43.08
C LYS A 8 2.49 16.16 43.45
N TRP A 9 3.66 15.59 43.70
CA TRP A 9 3.79 14.18 44.07
C TRP A 9 3.34 13.93 45.52
N ALA A 10 3.65 14.83 46.46
CA ALA A 10 3.16 14.75 47.84
C ALA A 10 1.62 14.81 47.91
N ASP A 11 1.01 15.83 47.29
CA ASP A 11 -0.46 16.00 47.25
C ASP A 11 -1.14 14.76 46.64
N ARG A 12 -0.51 14.12 45.65
CA ARG A 12 -1.03 12.91 45.01
C ARG A 12 -0.88 11.67 45.90
N TYR A 13 0.25 11.53 46.60
CA TYR A 13 0.47 10.44 47.55
C TYR A 13 -0.56 10.48 48.69
N GLU A 14 -0.87 11.68 49.19
CA GLU A 14 -1.89 11.85 50.23
C GLU A 14 -3.28 11.43 49.74
N ALA A 15 -3.64 11.76 48.49
CA ALA A 15 -4.96 11.46 47.94
C ALA A 15 -5.14 10.00 47.49
N GLU A 16 -4.07 9.36 46.99
CA GLU A 16 -4.16 8.10 46.23
C GLU A 16 -3.22 7.00 46.78
N GLY A 17 -2.42 7.30 47.80
CA GLY A 17 -1.47 6.38 48.38
C GLY A 17 -0.35 5.96 47.42
N PRO A 18 0.23 4.75 47.61
CA PRO A 18 1.27 4.21 46.73
C PRO A 18 0.86 4.14 45.26
N ASP A 19 -0.42 3.93 44.94
CA ASP A 19 -0.92 3.85 43.57
C ASP A 19 -0.82 5.19 42.81
N GLY A 20 -0.78 6.31 43.53
CA GLY A 20 -0.56 7.63 42.93
C GLY A 20 0.87 7.85 42.40
N MET A 21 1.85 7.04 42.85
CA MET A 21 3.25 7.17 42.41
C MET A 21 3.54 6.58 41.03
N PHE A 22 2.60 5.84 40.43
CA PHE A 22 2.79 5.35 39.07
C PHE A 22 2.77 6.47 38.05
N ASP A 23 3.62 6.34 37.03
CA ASP A 23 3.69 7.30 35.93
C ASP A 23 2.37 7.29 35.14
N ARG A 24 1.68 8.42 35.17
CA ARG A 24 0.46 8.65 34.40
C ARG A 24 0.82 9.18 33.02
N SER A 25 0.02 8.79 32.03
CA SER A 25 0.13 9.38 30.71
C SER A 25 -0.07 10.89 30.79
N SER A 26 0.88 11.67 30.25
CA SER A 26 0.74 13.12 30.08
C SER A 26 -0.19 13.48 28.91
N ARG A 27 -0.79 12.48 28.24
CA ARG A 27 -1.64 12.69 27.08
C ARG A 27 -2.97 13.31 27.54
N PRO A 28 -3.42 14.40 26.91
CA PRO A 28 -4.68 15.03 27.27
C PRO A 28 -5.85 14.07 27.04
N HIS A 29 -6.79 14.04 28.00
CA HIS A 29 -8.00 13.21 27.91
C HIS A 29 -8.91 13.64 26.76
N HIS A 30 -8.90 14.92 26.40
CA HIS A 30 -9.72 15.48 25.32
C HIS A 30 -8.85 16.29 24.33
N GLN A 31 -9.12 16.12 23.04
CA GLN A 31 -8.44 16.86 21.97
C GLN A 31 -9.50 17.56 21.10
N PRO A 32 -9.76 18.87 21.31
CA PRO A 32 -10.83 19.58 20.60
C PRO A 32 -10.59 19.63 19.08
N ASN A 33 -9.34 19.68 18.64
CA ASN A 33 -8.96 19.69 17.24
C ASN A 33 -8.87 18.28 16.62
N ARG A 34 -9.35 17.24 17.31
CA ARG A 34 -9.37 15.89 16.76
C ARG A 34 -10.34 15.85 15.58
N THR A 35 -9.87 15.31 14.46
CA THR A 35 -10.68 15.13 13.25
C THR A 35 -12.04 14.48 13.59
N PRO A 36 -13.18 15.12 13.26
CA PRO A 36 -14.50 14.60 13.56
C PRO A 36 -14.75 13.21 12.94
N ALA A 37 -15.51 12.37 13.62
CA ALA A 37 -15.78 11.00 13.18
C ALA A 37 -16.34 10.88 11.74
N PRO A 38 -17.25 11.77 11.26
CA PRO A 38 -17.71 11.72 9.87
C PRO A 38 -16.59 11.91 8.86
N VAL A 39 -15.64 12.80 9.14
CA VAL A 39 -14.50 13.07 8.26
C VAL A 39 -13.53 11.88 8.27
N VAL A 40 -13.27 11.30 9.44
CA VAL A 40 -12.48 10.06 9.56
C VAL A 40 -13.09 8.95 8.70
N ARG A 41 -14.41 8.75 8.75
CA ARG A 41 -15.12 7.76 7.92
C ARG A 41 -14.94 8.02 6.43
N LYS A 42 -15.03 9.28 5.97
CA LYS A 42 -14.77 9.64 4.56
C LYS A 42 -13.33 9.34 4.15
N THR A 43 -12.34 9.71 4.98
CA THR A 43 -10.92 9.42 4.71
C THR A 43 -10.68 7.92 4.56
N VAL A 44 -11.22 7.11 5.47
CA VAL A 44 -11.12 5.64 5.44
C VAL A 44 -11.83 5.06 4.21
N HIS A 45 -13.02 5.57 3.88
CA HIS A 45 -13.77 5.12 2.71
C HIS A 45 -13.01 5.36 1.41
N LEU A 46 -12.48 6.57 1.20
CA LEU A 46 -11.66 6.89 0.02
C LEU A 46 -10.41 6.02 -0.05
N ARG A 47 -9.78 5.77 1.11
CA ARG A 47 -8.62 4.87 1.20
C ARG A 47 -8.95 3.44 0.79
N TRP A 48 -10.06 2.88 1.26
CA TRP A 48 -10.45 1.50 0.96
C TRP A 48 -10.99 1.34 -0.46
N LYS A 49 -11.91 2.19 -0.89
CA LYS A 49 -12.60 2.04 -2.18
C LYS A 49 -11.77 2.50 -3.36
N GLN A 50 -10.91 3.50 -3.17
CA GLN A 50 -10.21 4.16 -4.27
C GLN A 50 -8.69 4.17 -4.11
N ARG A 51 -8.17 3.63 -3.01
CA ARG A 51 -6.73 3.49 -2.74
C ARG A 51 -5.93 4.79 -2.71
N LEU A 52 -6.60 5.92 -2.55
CA LEU A 52 -5.96 7.23 -2.60
C LEU A 52 -4.89 7.35 -1.52
N GLY A 53 -3.75 7.94 -1.90
CA GLY A 53 -2.70 8.35 -0.99
C GLY A 53 -3.13 9.54 -0.12
N PRO A 54 -2.33 9.91 0.89
CA PRO A 54 -2.65 11.06 1.74
C PRO A 54 -2.80 12.38 0.98
N VAL A 55 -2.06 12.55 -0.12
CA VAL A 55 -2.13 13.75 -0.98
C VAL A 55 -3.46 13.79 -1.72
N GLU A 56 -3.75 12.80 -2.58
CA GLU A 56 -4.98 12.75 -3.37
C GLU A 56 -6.26 12.75 -2.51
N ASN A 57 -6.22 12.09 -1.36
CA ASN A 57 -7.33 12.06 -0.42
C ASN A 57 -7.48 13.43 0.28
N GLY A 58 -6.37 14.10 0.59
CA GLY A 58 -6.35 15.47 1.10
C GLY A 58 -6.97 16.47 0.11
N ASP A 59 -6.57 16.39 -1.16
CA ASP A 59 -7.10 17.23 -2.23
C ASP A 59 -8.63 17.08 -2.36
N ARG A 60 -9.15 15.84 -2.27
CA ARG A 60 -10.58 15.58 -2.35
C ARG A 60 -11.39 15.99 -1.13
N LEU A 61 -10.77 15.97 0.05
CA LEU A 61 -11.43 16.31 1.31
C LEU A 61 -11.20 17.76 1.74
N GLY A 62 -10.35 18.51 1.03
CA GLY A 62 -9.94 19.85 1.44
C GLY A 62 -9.13 19.84 2.74
N MET A 63 -8.28 18.83 2.93
CA MET A 63 -7.52 18.62 4.16
C MET A 63 -6.01 18.52 3.90
N PRO A 64 -5.16 18.97 4.83
CA PRO A 64 -3.72 18.73 4.72
C PRO A 64 -3.42 17.23 4.64
N SER A 65 -2.50 16.86 3.76
CA SER A 65 -2.06 15.46 3.57
C SER A 65 -1.49 14.86 4.87
N SER A 66 -0.87 15.67 5.72
CA SER A 66 -0.37 15.29 7.05
C SER A 66 -1.50 14.89 8.00
N THR A 67 -2.62 15.62 7.99
CA THR A 67 -3.82 15.28 8.78
C THR A 67 -4.44 13.97 8.30
N VAL A 68 -4.56 13.80 6.98
CA VAL A 68 -5.02 12.56 6.36
C VAL A 68 -4.11 11.39 6.77
N HIS A 69 -2.79 11.57 6.69
CA HIS A 69 -1.84 10.55 7.11
C HIS A 69 -2.01 10.19 8.59
N ALA A 70 -2.15 11.17 9.48
CA ALA A 70 -2.38 10.95 10.92
C ALA A 70 -3.71 10.23 11.22
N VAL A 71 -4.76 10.47 10.42
CA VAL A 71 -6.00 9.68 10.48
C VAL A 71 -5.72 8.23 10.05
N LEU A 72 -5.06 8.02 8.92
CA LEU A 72 -4.78 6.68 8.40
C LEU A 72 -3.88 5.86 9.34
N VAL A 73 -2.89 6.47 9.99
CA VAL A 73 -2.04 5.80 10.98
C VAL A 73 -2.86 5.36 12.20
N ARG A 74 -3.72 6.23 12.74
CA ARG A 74 -4.61 5.87 13.86
C ARG A 74 -5.57 4.74 13.50
N CYS A 75 -6.01 4.69 12.25
CA CYS A 75 -6.86 3.61 11.72
C CYS A 75 -6.07 2.37 11.24
N ARG A 76 -4.72 2.36 11.32
CA ARG A 76 -3.84 1.30 10.83
C ARG A 76 -3.92 1.02 9.32
N LEU A 77 -4.30 2.02 8.54
CA LEU A 77 -4.47 1.97 7.06
C LEU A 77 -3.43 2.81 6.29
N ASN A 78 -2.36 3.25 6.97
CA ASN A 78 -1.32 4.11 6.41
C ASN A 78 -0.50 3.44 5.31
N ARG A 79 -0.29 2.12 5.37
CA ARG A 79 0.43 1.37 4.34
C ARG A 79 -0.55 0.75 3.33
N LEU A 80 -0.35 1.03 2.04
CA LEU A 80 -1.14 0.38 0.98
C LEU A 80 -0.89 -1.12 0.92
N THR A 81 0.30 -1.57 1.34
CA THR A 81 0.65 -3.00 1.45
C THR A 81 -0.17 -3.75 2.50
N HIS A 82 -0.95 -3.07 3.35
CA HIS A 82 -1.91 -3.76 4.20
C HIS A 82 -3.20 -4.12 3.47
N ILE A 83 -3.37 -3.65 2.24
CA ILE A 83 -4.57 -3.81 1.42
C ILE A 83 -4.14 -4.44 0.09
N ASP A 84 -4.50 -5.69 -0.16
CA ASP A 84 -4.14 -6.44 -1.36
C ASP A 84 -4.51 -5.67 -2.62
N ARG A 85 -3.55 -5.45 -3.52
CA ARG A 85 -3.63 -4.49 -4.63
C ARG A 85 -4.63 -4.90 -5.73
N ALA A 86 -4.99 -6.18 -5.82
CA ALA A 86 -5.98 -6.68 -6.77
C ALA A 86 -7.39 -6.76 -6.18
N THR A 87 -7.52 -7.18 -4.91
CA THR A 87 -8.80 -7.54 -4.29
C THR A 87 -9.31 -6.51 -3.28
N GLY A 88 -8.42 -5.74 -2.65
CA GLY A 88 -8.80 -4.78 -1.61
C GLY A 88 -8.91 -5.39 -0.21
N GLU A 89 -8.65 -6.69 -0.05
CA GLU A 89 -8.69 -7.39 1.22
C GLU A 89 -7.37 -7.26 2.00
N PRO A 90 -7.37 -7.45 3.34
CA PRO A 90 -6.12 -7.53 4.09
C PRO A 90 -5.21 -8.64 3.55
N ILE A 91 -3.94 -8.34 3.27
CA ILE A 91 -2.99 -9.34 2.76
C ILE A 91 -2.85 -10.47 3.78
N ARG A 92 -3.32 -11.67 3.40
CA ARG A 92 -3.09 -12.91 4.16
C ARG A 92 -1.74 -13.47 3.74
N ARG A 93 -0.78 -13.49 4.67
CA ARG A 93 0.47 -14.23 4.47
C ARG A 93 0.21 -15.68 4.82
N TYR A 94 0.49 -16.57 3.89
CA TYR A 94 0.51 -18.01 4.10
C TYR A 94 1.92 -18.41 4.56
N GLU A 95 1.98 -19.20 5.64
CA GLU A 95 3.19 -19.78 6.20
C GLU A 95 3.02 -21.30 6.11
N HIS A 96 4.06 -21.99 5.65
CA HIS A 96 4.07 -23.44 5.48
C HIS A 96 5.30 -24.00 6.18
N GLU A 97 5.14 -25.18 6.78
CA GLU A 97 6.14 -25.78 7.67
C GLU A 97 7.35 -26.32 6.91
N HIS A 98 7.14 -26.84 5.70
CA HIS A 98 8.20 -27.46 4.90
C HIS A 98 8.36 -26.80 3.52
N PRO A 99 9.59 -26.77 2.98
CA PRO A 99 9.81 -26.36 1.60
C PRO A 99 9.10 -27.31 0.64
N GLY A 100 8.21 -26.78 -0.20
CA GLY A 100 7.44 -27.55 -1.20
C GLY A 100 5.95 -27.67 -0.90
N ASP A 101 5.51 -27.33 0.31
CA ASP A 101 4.10 -27.36 0.74
C ASP A 101 3.19 -26.38 -0.03
N LEU A 102 3.79 -25.40 -0.71
CA LEU A 102 3.11 -24.42 -1.54
C LEU A 102 3.81 -24.23 -2.88
N ILE A 103 3.07 -24.42 -3.97
CA ILE A 103 3.53 -24.13 -5.32
C ILE A 103 3.02 -22.74 -5.72
N HIS A 104 3.95 -21.82 -5.99
CA HIS A 104 3.61 -20.52 -6.56
C HIS A 104 3.61 -20.61 -8.09
N VAL A 105 2.44 -20.42 -8.70
CA VAL A 105 2.29 -20.39 -10.17
C VAL A 105 2.13 -18.95 -10.63
N ASP A 106 3.15 -18.41 -11.29
CA ASP A 106 3.06 -17.13 -11.99
C ASP A 106 2.76 -17.36 -13.47
N VAL A 107 1.74 -16.69 -14.00
CA VAL A 107 1.39 -16.74 -15.43
C VAL A 107 1.81 -15.42 -16.07
N LYS A 108 2.95 -15.46 -16.76
CA LYS A 108 3.44 -14.32 -17.53
C LYS A 108 3.04 -14.45 -19.00
N LYS A 109 2.23 -13.49 -19.50
CA LYS A 109 1.99 -13.36 -20.94
C LYS A 109 3.21 -12.75 -21.62
N LEU A 110 3.96 -13.57 -22.35
CA LEU A 110 5.04 -13.11 -23.21
C LEU A 110 4.50 -12.71 -24.59
N GLY A 111 5.22 -11.81 -25.25
CA GLY A 111 4.92 -11.47 -26.65
C GLY A 111 5.05 -12.71 -27.55
N LYS A 112 4.22 -12.80 -28.60
CA LYS A 112 4.27 -13.92 -29.56
C LYS A 112 5.68 -14.00 -30.16
N VAL A 113 6.29 -15.19 -30.13
CA VAL A 113 7.59 -15.45 -30.78
C VAL A 113 7.34 -15.76 -32.26
N PRO A 114 8.11 -15.19 -33.21
CA PRO A 114 8.04 -15.57 -34.63
C PRO A 114 8.39 -17.04 -34.85
N ASP A 115 7.82 -17.65 -35.89
CA ASP A 115 8.24 -18.99 -36.33
C ASP A 115 9.70 -18.91 -36.80
N GLY A 116 10.53 -19.88 -36.39
CA GLY A 116 11.98 -19.85 -36.62
C GLY A 116 12.77 -18.99 -35.62
N GLY A 117 12.13 -18.36 -34.64
CA GLY A 117 12.78 -17.66 -33.53
C GLY A 117 12.93 -16.15 -33.71
N CYS A 118 13.12 -15.45 -32.59
CA CYS A 118 13.20 -13.99 -32.51
C CYS A 118 14.64 -13.45 -32.64
N TRP A 119 14.78 -12.12 -32.79
CA TRP A 119 16.10 -11.51 -33.00
C TRP A 119 17.06 -11.70 -31.83
N ARG A 120 16.56 -11.94 -30.61
CA ARG A 120 17.41 -12.26 -29.45
C ARG A 120 18.14 -13.60 -29.59
N TYR A 121 17.56 -14.55 -30.33
CA TYR A 121 18.14 -15.87 -30.55
C TYR A 121 18.89 -15.96 -31.88
N VAL A 122 18.32 -15.41 -32.96
CA VAL A 122 18.87 -15.55 -34.33
C VAL A 122 19.56 -14.28 -34.87
N GLY A 123 19.65 -13.22 -34.08
CA GLY A 123 20.15 -11.91 -34.52
C GLY A 123 19.10 -11.07 -35.26
N ARG A 124 19.34 -9.75 -35.37
CA ARG A 124 18.37 -8.77 -35.89
C ARG A 124 17.91 -9.05 -37.32
N GLN A 125 18.83 -9.30 -38.25
CA GLN A 125 18.46 -9.50 -39.65
C GLN A 125 17.59 -10.75 -39.85
N GLN A 126 17.99 -11.88 -39.27
CA GLN A 126 17.21 -13.13 -39.38
C GLN A 126 15.90 -13.04 -38.59
N GLY A 127 15.91 -12.44 -37.41
CA GLY A 127 14.70 -12.26 -36.60
C GLY A 127 13.65 -11.39 -37.29
N LEU A 128 14.05 -10.36 -38.04
CA LEU A 128 13.14 -9.56 -38.85
C LEU A 128 12.55 -10.36 -40.02
N ARG A 129 13.35 -11.21 -40.68
CA ARG A 129 12.86 -12.11 -41.74
C ARG A 129 11.84 -13.11 -41.19
N ASN A 130 12.16 -13.77 -40.08
CA ASN A 130 11.26 -14.69 -39.40
C ASN A 130 9.94 -14.01 -39.01
N ARG A 131 10.02 -12.79 -38.45
CA ARG A 131 8.85 -11.99 -38.08
C ARG A 131 7.97 -11.63 -39.29
N ALA A 132 8.57 -11.33 -40.44
CA ALA A 132 7.84 -11.03 -41.67
C ALA A 132 7.22 -12.28 -42.31
N ALA A 133 7.91 -13.42 -42.22
CA ALA A 133 7.49 -14.68 -42.81
C ALA A 133 6.46 -15.46 -41.98
N THR A 134 6.29 -15.14 -40.69
CA THR A 134 5.36 -15.84 -39.81
C THR A 134 3.90 -15.62 -40.28
N PRO A 135 3.17 -16.67 -40.72
CA PRO A 135 1.82 -16.54 -41.27
C PRO A 135 0.76 -16.23 -40.21
N ASP A 136 -0.43 -15.83 -40.66
CA ASP A 136 -1.67 -15.67 -39.87
C ASP A 136 -1.60 -14.74 -38.65
N LYS A 137 -0.76 -13.70 -38.71
CA LYS A 137 -0.69 -12.69 -37.65
C LYS A 137 -1.56 -11.48 -37.98
N PRO A 138 -2.40 -11.03 -37.01
CA PRO A 138 -3.15 -9.80 -37.20
C PRO A 138 -2.17 -8.64 -37.39
N ARG A 139 -2.52 -7.69 -38.26
CA ARG A 139 -1.67 -6.54 -38.57
C ARG A 139 -2.18 -5.32 -37.80
N SER A 140 -1.27 -4.46 -37.36
CA SER A 140 -1.65 -3.18 -36.76
C SER A 140 -2.21 -2.24 -37.83
N GLN A 141 -2.78 -1.11 -37.40
CA GLN A 141 -3.20 -0.01 -38.28
C GLN A 141 -2.09 0.50 -39.23
N HIS A 142 -0.82 0.25 -38.90
CA HIS A 142 0.35 0.60 -39.71
C HIS A 142 0.87 -0.59 -40.54
N ARG A 143 0.05 -1.64 -40.75
CA ARG A 143 0.38 -2.88 -41.48
C ARG A 143 1.53 -3.70 -40.90
N ASN A 144 1.97 -3.42 -39.68
CA ASN A 144 3.00 -4.20 -38.99
C ASN A 144 2.40 -5.49 -38.41
N PRO A 145 3.07 -6.65 -38.50
CA PRO A 145 2.63 -7.86 -37.82
C PRO A 145 2.55 -7.63 -36.30
N LEU A 146 1.42 -7.97 -35.66
CA LEU A 146 1.24 -7.95 -34.20
C LEU A 146 1.90 -9.18 -33.58
N ILE A 147 3.23 -9.15 -33.59
CA ILE A 147 4.11 -10.15 -32.97
C ILE A 147 4.86 -9.46 -31.83
N GLY A 148 5.18 -10.21 -30.78
CA GLY A 148 5.95 -9.67 -29.66
C GLY A 148 7.32 -9.17 -30.11
N THR A 149 7.78 -8.08 -29.50
CA THR A 149 9.18 -7.66 -29.60
C THR A 149 9.98 -8.52 -28.62
N CYS A 150 10.34 -9.73 -29.03
CA CYS A 150 11.36 -10.48 -28.31
C CYS A 150 12.71 -10.02 -28.81
#